data_AF-A0AAV0UBF7-F1
#
_entry.id   AF-A0AAV0UBF7-F1
#
_cell.length_a   1.000
_cell.length_b   1.000
_cell.length_c   1.000
_cell.angle_alpha   90.00
_cell.angle_beta   90.00
_cell.angle_gamma   90.00
#
_symmetry.space_group_name_H-M   'P 1'
#
loop_
_entity.id
_entity.type
_entity.pdbx_description
1 polymer ?
#
loop_
_entity_poly.entity_id
_entity_poly.type
_entity_poly.pdbx_seq_one_letter_code
_entity_poly.pdbx_strand_id
1 'polypeptide(L)'
;MQPETASTINGHIQLEVNENSGPVTNLTATRLAQLVQKDTGFHVSVMPMSDDSNKYSAYEILAEVKLPIFDPVLDYLDACIQFSYVMMFTVVWPLLPLPAFFNNILEVRGDAFRLLFANRRPMPRRDTSIGEWATVLAYANIIGVTVVSAFVVVYHYGYFRTNCNFTFISANVIPFGTIEPSETADPSSCVNDSESSRWRMFQIVLFVVLEHVSFCVRYLVMQVEKTPASIRSSGYQRLKQIQHLTATPAAPPSQLEYVQRLRVLFEKYDIDGDGHLAESELTQLLAAWLCKHPSELLPYSGLIFRYMDKNKLGKVPFSTCCLMMQHVNHDRFFSCLLGLYDPLNGAYNDEIRRTCDPIELHRVLSEVSSEVQRRSNISRTSEATDVSRLRDSTFFYVDN
;
A
#
# COMPACT_ATOMS: atom_id res chain seq x y z
N MET A 1 -4.88 11.61 -37.34
CA MET A 1 -4.38 10.34 -37.93
C MET A 1 -3.84 10.67 -39.31
N GLN A 2 -2.56 11.00 -39.41
CA GLN A 2 -1.68 11.04 -40.60
C GLN A 2 -0.24 11.33 -40.11
N PRO A 3 0.80 10.92 -40.84
CA PRO A 3 1.81 10.01 -40.29
C PRO A 3 3.10 10.71 -39.85
N GLU A 4 3.71 10.20 -38.78
CA GLU A 4 5.10 10.49 -38.41
C GLU A 4 6.04 9.75 -39.38
N THR A 5 6.81 10.50 -40.15
CA THR A 5 7.93 9.95 -40.93
C THR A 5 9.14 9.80 -40.01
N ALA A 6 9.44 8.56 -39.62
CA ALA A 6 10.69 8.21 -38.94
C ALA A 6 11.83 8.10 -39.96
N SER A 7 12.90 8.88 -39.77
CA SER A 7 14.19 8.62 -40.40
C SER A 7 15.24 8.39 -39.33
N THR A 8 15.77 7.18 -39.27
CA THR A 8 16.86 6.78 -38.38
C THR A 8 18.21 6.99 -39.03
N ILE A 9 19.02 7.89 -38.48
CA ILE A 9 20.49 7.83 -38.60
C ILE A 9 21.08 8.15 -37.21
N ASN A 10 21.74 7.15 -36.63
CA ASN A 10 22.54 7.19 -35.39
C ASN A 10 21.83 7.63 -34.09
N GLY A 11 21.11 6.70 -33.46
CA GLY A 11 21.17 6.43 -32.01
C GLY A 11 20.81 7.50 -30.96
N HIS A 12 20.45 8.72 -31.34
CA HIS A 12 19.91 9.75 -30.45
C HIS A 12 18.53 10.17 -30.93
N ILE A 13 17.50 9.91 -30.12
CA ILE A 13 16.16 10.45 -30.34
C ILE A 13 16.22 11.95 -30.00
N GLN A 14 16.49 12.79 -30.99
CA GLN A 14 16.21 14.22 -30.92
C GLN A 14 14.73 14.43 -31.27
N LEU A 15 13.91 14.63 -30.24
CA LEU A 15 12.56 15.16 -30.40
C LEU A 15 12.68 16.66 -30.70
N GLU A 16 12.67 17.05 -31.97
CA GLU A 16 12.43 18.43 -32.37
C GLU A 16 10.97 18.80 -32.03
N VAL A 17 10.78 19.45 -30.88
CA VAL A 17 9.48 20.00 -30.49
C VAL A 17 9.40 21.44 -30.99
N ASN A 18 8.49 21.66 -31.92
CA ASN A 18 8.15 22.95 -32.52
C ASN A 18 7.81 23.98 -31.42
N GLU A 19 8.61 25.04 -31.31
CA GLU A 19 8.41 26.14 -30.36
C GLU A 19 7.25 27.03 -30.83
N ASN A 20 6.07 26.90 -30.22
CA ASN A 20 5.03 27.93 -30.32
C ASN A 20 4.36 28.21 -28.96
N SER A 21 4.57 29.46 -28.52
CA SER A 21 3.73 30.33 -27.68
C SER A 21 3.08 29.80 -26.38
N GLY A 22 3.69 30.16 -25.25
CA GLY A 22 3.05 30.30 -23.93
C GLY A 22 4.07 30.60 -22.81
N PRO A 23 3.70 31.32 -21.72
CA PRO A 23 4.63 31.57 -20.61
C PRO A 23 5.04 30.23 -19.99
N VAL A 24 6.35 30.00 -19.97
CA VAL A 24 7.00 28.74 -19.62
C VAL A 24 7.04 28.59 -18.09
N THR A 25 5.89 28.38 -17.45
CA THR A 25 5.80 28.26 -15.99
C THR A 25 5.74 26.81 -15.49
N ASN A 26 5.53 25.84 -16.39
CA ASN A 26 5.35 24.43 -16.05
C ASN A 26 6.34 23.54 -16.81
N LEU A 27 7.60 23.54 -16.38
CA LEU A 27 8.63 22.63 -16.92
C LEU A 27 8.94 21.54 -15.88
N THR A 28 9.04 20.30 -16.33
CA THR A 28 9.68 19.24 -15.54
C THR A 28 11.14 19.63 -15.25
N ALA A 29 11.68 19.20 -14.11
CA ALA A 29 13.05 19.53 -13.69
C ALA A 29 14.10 19.19 -14.78
N THR A 30 13.89 18.08 -15.50
CA THR A 30 14.72 17.66 -16.64
C THR A 30 14.64 18.63 -17.82
N ARG A 31 13.43 19.06 -18.18
CA ARG A 31 13.20 20.00 -19.29
C ARG A 31 13.72 21.40 -18.97
N LEU A 32 13.58 21.85 -17.72
CA LEU A 32 14.16 23.10 -17.26
C LEU A 32 15.69 23.06 -17.31
N ALA A 33 16.31 22.00 -16.80
CA ALA A 33 17.77 21.87 -16.85
C ALA A 33 18.31 21.80 -18.27
N GLN A 34 17.59 21.15 -19.20
CA GLN A 34 17.95 21.15 -20.62
C GLN A 34 17.88 22.54 -21.24
N LEU A 35 16.84 23.32 -20.93
CA LEU A 35 16.71 24.70 -21.42
C LEU A 35 17.80 25.61 -20.83
N VAL A 36 18.08 25.49 -19.52
CA VAL A 36 19.17 26.23 -18.88
C VAL A 36 20.52 25.84 -19.49
N GLN A 37 20.76 24.56 -19.74
CA GLN A 37 21.99 24.09 -20.39
C GLN A 37 22.11 24.61 -21.83
N LYS A 38 20.99 24.67 -22.58
CA LYS A 38 20.94 25.23 -23.94
C LYS A 38 21.26 26.73 -23.94
N ASP A 39 20.70 27.49 -23.02
CA ASP A 39 20.82 28.96 -23.01
C ASP A 39 22.10 29.46 -22.34
N THR A 40 22.57 28.79 -21.28
CA THR A 40 23.71 29.24 -20.46
C THR A 40 24.98 28.44 -20.68
N GLY A 41 24.90 27.30 -21.38
CA GLY A 41 26.01 26.34 -21.50
C GLY A 41 26.36 25.62 -20.19
N PHE A 42 25.72 25.95 -19.08
CA PHE A 42 25.97 25.35 -17.78
C PHE A 42 25.21 24.03 -17.63
N HIS A 43 25.94 22.92 -17.46
CA HIS A 43 25.32 21.62 -17.25
C HIS A 43 24.75 21.51 -15.83
N VAL A 44 23.44 21.68 -15.70
CA VAL A 44 22.70 21.44 -14.46
C VAL A 44 22.44 19.94 -14.33
N SER A 45 23.14 19.28 -13.41
CA SER A 45 22.93 17.86 -13.12
C SER A 45 21.61 17.67 -12.38
N VAL A 46 20.62 17.09 -13.08
CA VAL A 46 19.34 16.69 -12.49
C VAL A 46 19.43 15.23 -12.08
N MET A 47 18.92 14.89 -10.89
CA MET A 47 18.79 13.49 -10.52
C MET A 47 17.89 12.77 -11.53
N PRO A 48 18.34 11.65 -12.13
CA PRO A 48 17.53 10.90 -13.07
C PRO A 48 16.25 10.34 -12.43
N MET A 49 16.25 10.20 -11.09
CA MET A 49 15.19 9.60 -10.30
C MET A 49 15.22 10.21 -8.89
N SER A 50 14.09 10.71 -8.39
CA SER A 50 13.89 11.01 -6.96
C SER A 50 13.65 9.71 -6.17
N ASP A 51 13.60 9.79 -4.83
CA ASP A 51 13.30 8.63 -3.96
C ASP A 51 11.96 7.96 -4.31
N ASP A 52 10.98 8.71 -4.84
CA ASP A 52 9.70 8.19 -5.32
C ASP A 52 9.72 7.76 -6.79
N SER A 53 10.89 7.69 -7.43
CA SER A 53 11.05 7.32 -8.83
C SER A 53 10.56 8.35 -9.85
N ASN A 54 10.50 9.64 -9.48
CA ASN A 54 9.82 10.71 -10.25
C ASN A 54 8.38 10.34 -10.62
N LYS A 55 7.68 9.58 -9.77
CA LYS A 55 6.30 9.14 -10.05
C LYS A 55 5.30 10.27 -9.93
N TYR A 56 5.61 11.31 -9.14
CA TYR A 56 4.68 12.40 -8.88
C TYR A 56 5.35 13.76 -9.05
N SER A 57 4.68 14.67 -9.75
CA SER A 57 5.09 16.07 -9.88
C SER A 57 4.57 16.91 -8.71
N ALA A 58 5.29 17.98 -8.33
CA ALA A 58 4.85 18.93 -7.31
C ALA A 58 3.46 19.53 -7.62
N TYR A 59 3.12 19.66 -8.90
CA TYR A 59 1.79 20.10 -9.33
C TYR A 59 0.69 19.07 -9.03
N GLU A 60 0.97 17.79 -9.23
CA GLU A 60 0.02 16.70 -8.95
C GLU A 60 -0.24 16.59 -7.45
N ILE A 61 0.81 16.75 -6.64
CA ILE A 61 0.68 16.80 -5.17
C ILE A 61 -0.21 17.99 -4.77
N LEU A 62 0.02 19.18 -5.34
CA LEU A 62 -0.79 20.37 -5.05
C LEU A 62 -2.25 20.19 -5.49
N ALA A 63 -2.49 19.51 -6.62
CA ALA A 63 -3.82 19.19 -7.11
C ALA A 63 -4.54 18.20 -6.17
N GLU A 64 -3.85 17.15 -5.72
CA GLU A 64 -4.42 16.17 -4.79
C GLU A 64 -4.74 16.79 -3.42
N VAL A 65 -3.90 17.69 -2.92
CA VAL A 65 -4.14 18.41 -1.65
C VAL A 65 -5.43 19.24 -1.68
N LYS A 66 -5.85 19.73 -2.85
CA LYS A 66 -7.09 20.50 -3.02
C LYS A 66 -8.36 19.65 -3.01
N LEU A 67 -8.24 18.32 -3.17
CA LEU A 67 -9.40 17.43 -3.15
C LEU A 67 -9.98 17.30 -1.72
N PRO A 68 -11.31 17.11 -1.57
CA PRO A 68 -11.96 16.96 -0.28
C PRO A 68 -11.49 15.71 0.47
N ILE A 69 -11.54 15.80 1.79
CA ILE A 69 -11.27 14.66 2.69
C ILE A 69 -12.40 13.64 2.52
N PHE A 70 -12.04 12.37 2.36
CA PHE A 70 -13.01 11.28 2.37
C PHE A 70 -13.49 10.98 3.80
N ASP A 71 -14.80 10.91 4.00
CA ASP A 71 -15.44 10.50 5.26
C ASP A 71 -16.55 9.46 4.97
N PRO A 72 -16.46 8.23 5.49
CA PRO A 72 -17.42 7.17 5.19
C PRO A 72 -18.78 7.31 5.89
N VAL A 73 -18.96 8.29 6.79
CA VAL A 73 -20.19 8.44 7.59
C VAL A 73 -21.45 8.55 6.72
N LEU A 74 -21.41 9.34 5.65
CA LEU A 74 -22.56 9.53 4.77
C LEU A 74 -22.86 8.27 3.95
N ASP A 75 -21.82 7.57 3.49
CA ASP A 75 -21.95 6.33 2.71
C ASP A 75 -22.65 5.25 3.55
N TYR A 76 -22.27 5.12 4.82
CA TYR A 76 -22.95 4.21 5.75
C TYR A 76 -24.38 4.64 6.05
N LEU A 77 -24.65 5.95 6.14
CA LEU A 77 -26.00 6.48 6.36
C LEU A 77 -26.92 6.08 5.21
N ASP A 78 -26.49 6.31 3.97
CA ASP A 78 -27.27 6.00 2.77
C ASP A 78 -27.55 4.49 2.67
N ALA A 79 -26.54 3.65 2.94
CA ALA A 79 -26.71 2.20 2.98
C ALA A 79 -27.69 1.75 4.09
N CYS A 80 -27.63 2.35 5.28
CA CYS A 80 -28.54 2.02 6.39
C CYS A 80 -29.99 2.44 6.11
N ILE A 81 -30.19 3.59 5.47
CA ILE A 81 -31.51 4.07 5.06
C ILE A 81 -32.10 3.11 4.02
N GLN A 82 -31.35 2.76 2.98
CA GLN A 82 -31.80 1.83 1.95
C GLN A 82 -32.14 0.44 2.54
N PHE A 83 -31.31 -0.08 3.45
CA PHE A 83 -31.59 -1.32 4.18
C PHE A 83 -32.91 -1.24 4.94
N SER A 84 -33.15 -0.14 5.65
CA SER A 84 -34.36 0.06 6.44
C SER A 84 -35.61 0.12 5.54
N TYR A 85 -35.52 0.78 4.38
CA TYR A 85 -36.62 0.81 3.41
C TYR A 85 -37.00 -0.58 2.91
N VAL A 86 -36.00 -1.37 2.48
CA VAL A 86 -36.25 -2.73 2.01
C VAL A 86 -36.85 -3.56 3.14
N MET A 87 -36.28 -3.49 4.34
CA MET A 87 -36.70 -4.35 5.44
C MET A 87 -38.11 -4.03 5.95
N MET A 88 -38.49 -2.74 6.05
CA MET A 88 -39.79 -2.33 6.61
C MET A 88 -40.94 -2.33 5.60
N PHE A 89 -40.67 -2.01 4.33
CA PHE A 89 -41.73 -1.73 3.34
C PHE A 89 -41.89 -2.80 2.26
N THR A 90 -41.09 -3.88 2.26
CA THR A 90 -41.27 -4.99 1.30
C THR A 90 -42.66 -5.64 1.40
N VAL A 91 -43.31 -5.58 2.57
CA VAL A 91 -44.70 -6.03 2.74
C VAL A 91 -45.68 -5.22 1.88
N VAL A 92 -45.40 -3.93 1.67
CA VAL A 92 -46.21 -3.05 0.82
C VAL A 92 -45.83 -3.22 -0.64
N TRP A 93 -44.54 -3.31 -0.97
CA TRP A 93 -44.08 -3.55 -2.34
C TRP A 93 -43.04 -4.68 -2.40
N PRO A 94 -43.47 -5.91 -2.73
CA PRO A 94 -42.59 -7.09 -2.70
C PRO A 94 -41.38 -7.02 -3.64
N LEU A 95 -41.42 -6.15 -4.66
CA LEU A 95 -40.33 -6.00 -5.62
C LEU A 95 -39.26 -4.99 -5.16
N LEU A 96 -39.41 -4.32 -4.01
CA LEU A 96 -38.40 -3.39 -3.44
C LEU A 96 -36.95 -3.92 -3.40
N PRO A 97 -36.69 -5.22 -3.13
CA PRO A 97 -35.34 -5.74 -3.16
C PRO A 97 -34.66 -5.66 -4.54
N LEU A 98 -35.42 -5.65 -5.64
CA LEU A 98 -34.86 -5.60 -7.00
C LEU A 98 -34.17 -4.26 -7.33
N PRO A 99 -34.81 -3.09 -7.22
CA PRO A 99 -34.14 -1.81 -7.43
C PRO A 99 -33.02 -1.59 -6.41
N ALA A 100 -33.18 -2.04 -5.16
CA ALA A 100 -32.12 -1.98 -4.16
C ALA A 100 -30.88 -2.79 -4.56
N PHE A 101 -31.06 -3.97 -5.16
CA PHE A 101 -29.97 -4.78 -5.68
C PHE A 101 -29.23 -4.08 -6.84
N PHE A 102 -29.95 -3.51 -7.80
CA PHE A 102 -29.32 -2.75 -8.89
C PHE A 102 -28.61 -1.50 -8.37
N ASN A 103 -29.19 -0.81 -7.37
CA ASN A 103 -28.53 0.32 -6.72
C ASN A 103 -27.19 -0.09 -6.12
N ASN A 104 -27.15 -1.19 -5.35
CA ASN A 104 -25.91 -1.66 -4.71
C ASN A 104 -24.81 -2.03 -5.73
N ILE A 105 -25.17 -2.54 -6.92
CA ILE A 105 -24.20 -2.83 -7.98
C ILE A 105 -23.54 -1.53 -8.48
N LEU A 106 -24.34 -0.49 -8.69
CA LEU A 106 -23.85 0.81 -9.14
C LEU A 106 -23.07 1.52 -8.03
N GLU A 107 -23.56 1.44 -6.79
CA GLU A 107 -22.98 2.10 -5.62
C GLU A 107 -21.53 1.66 -5.38
N VAL A 108 -21.27 0.35 -5.39
CA VAL A 108 -19.90 -0.18 -5.20
C VAL A 108 -18.93 0.39 -6.24
N ARG A 109 -19.39 0.61 -7.48
CA ARG A 109 -18.56 1.20 -8.55
C ARG A 109 -18.45 2.71 -8.39
N GLY A 110 -19.53 3.39 -8.01
CA GLY A 110 -19.58 4.82 -7.75
C GLY A 110 -18.67 5.23 -6.60
N ASP A 111 -18.72 4.50 -5.48
CA ASP A 111 -17.86 4.73 -4.32
C ASP A 111 -16.39 4.51 -4.63
N ALA A 112 -16.07 3.45 -5.38
CA ALA A 112 -14.70 3.21 -5.83
C ALA A 112 -14.20 4.35 -6.73
N PHE A 113 -15.04 4.85 -7.65
CA PHE A 113 -14.70 5.99 -8.49
C PHE A 113 -14.48 7.27 -7.66
N ARG A 114 -15.37 7.55 -6.71
CA ARG A 114 -15.28 8.72 -5.82
C ARG A 114 -13.99 8.69 -4.99
N LEU A 115 -13.62 7.54 -4.44
CA LEU A 115 -12.39 7.36 -3.67
C LEU A 115 -11.12 7.54 -4.51
N LEU A 116 -11.15 7.16 -5.79
CA LEU A 116 -9.99 7.22 -6.68
C LEU A 116 -9.80 8.59 -7.35
N PHE A 117 -10.89 9.29 -7.68
CA PHE A 117 -10.82 10.48 -8.54
C PHE A 117 -11.39 11.76 -7.91
N ALA A 118 -12.31 11.65 -6.95
CA ALA A 118 -13.02 12.81 -6.40
C ALA A 118 -12.52 13.23 -5.00
N ASN A 119 -11.84 12.33 -4.28
CA ASN A 119 -11.32 12.59 -2.95
C ASN A 119 -9.80 12.39 -2.92
N ARG A 120 -9.14 13.07 -1.97
CA ARG A 120 -7.74 12.77 -1.65
C ARG A 120 -7.64 11.42 -0.93
N ARG A 121 -6.51 10.73 -1.11
CA ARG A 121 -6.29 9.42 -0.49
C ARG A 121 -6.46 9.50 1.05
N PRO A 122 -7.38 8.73 1.66
CA PRO A 122 -7.52 8.71 3.10
C PRO A 122 -6.35 7.99 3.76
N MET A 123 -5.99 8.42 4.98
CA MET A 123 -5.02 7.71 5.80
C MET A 123 -5.61 6.37 6.26
N PRO A 124 -4.90 5.25 6.06
CA PRO A 124 -5.38 3.94 6.51
C PRO A 124 -5.64 3.93 8.02
N ARG A 125 -6.86 3.62 8.42
CA ARG A 125 -7.26 3.43 9.82
C ARG A 125 -7.66 1.97 10.02
N ARG A 126 -7.22 1.38 11.13
CA ARG A 126 -7.60 0.03 11.52
C ARG A 126 -8.82 0.11 12.41
N ASP A 127 -9.85 -0.66 12.08
CA ASP A 127 -11.02 -0.86 12.90
C ASP A 127 -11.32 -2.36 12.99
N THR A 128 -12.03 -2.75 14.04
CA THR A 128 -12.45 -4.14 14.31
C THR A 128 -13.87 -4.43 13.83
N SER A 129 -14.67 -3.39 13.61
CA SER A 129 -16.08 -3.48 13.24
C SER A 129 -16.48 -2.26 12.39
N ILE A 130 -17.73 -2.26 11.90
CA ILE A 130 -18.37 -1.09 11.27
C ILE A 130 -18.78 -0.01 12.30
N GLY A 131 -18.40 -0.18 13.57
CA GLY A 131 -18.67 0.77 14.66
C GLY A 131 -20.15 0.89 15.01
N GLU A 132 -20.61 2.12 15.24
CA GLU A 132 -21.98 2.46 15.65
C GLU A 132 -23.04 2.07 14.61
N TRP A 133 -22.68 1.91 13.33
CA TRP A 133 -23.64 1.46 12.32
C TRP A 133 -24.18 0.06 12.60
N ALA A 134 -23.43 -0.79 13.29
CA ALA A 134 -23.93 -2.09 13.75
C ALA A 134 -25.07 -1.94 14.77
N THR A 135 -24.99 -0.95 15.66
CA THR A 135 -26.05 -0.68 16.65
C THR A 135 -27.27 -0.07 15.96
N VAL A 136 -27.07 0.84 15.01
CA VAL A 136 -28.15 1.42 14.18
C VAL A 136 -28.91 0.33 13.42
N LEU A 137 -28.21 -0.58 12.73
CA LEU A 137 -28.84 -1.71 12.01
C LEU A 137 -29.60 -2.65 12.97
N ALA A 138 -29.10 -2.85 14.19
CA ALA A 138 -29.79 -3.66 15.20
C ALA A 138 -31.10 -3.01 15.67
N TYR A 139 -31.11 -1.69 15.87
CA TYR A 139 -32.33 -0.94 16.19
C TYR A 139 -33.30 -0.90 15.02
N ALA A 140 -32.81 -0.71 13.80
CA ALA A 140 -33.62 -0.77 12.60
C ALA A 140 -34.38 -2.10 12.52
N ASN A 141 -33.70 -3.22 12.76
CA ASN A 141 -34.31 -4.57 12.81
C ASN A 141 -35.45 -4.67 13.84
N ILE A 142 -35.24 -4.16 15.07
CA ILE A 142 -36.27 -4.16 16.12
C ILE A 142 -37.50 -3.37 15.68
N ILE A 143 -37.30 -2.16 15.14
CA ILE A 143 -38.38 -1.31 14.64
C ILE A 143 -39.08 -1.95 13.45
N GLY A 144 -38.34 -2.62 12.57
CA GLY A 144 -38.94 -3.22 11.39
C GLY A 144 -39.83 -4.42 11.70
N VAL A 145 -39.51 -5.21 12.73
CA VAL A 145 -40.41 -6.27 13.20
C VAL A 145 -41.78 -5.71 13.56
N THR A 146 -41.83 -4.58 14.27
CA THR A 146 -43.10 -3.97 14.70
C THR A 146 -43.83 -3.34 13.51
N VAL A 147 -43.12 -2.61 12.64
CA VAL A 147 -43.70 -1.96 11.44
C VAL A 147 -44.29 -2.99 10.48
N VAL A 148 -43.55 -4.05 10.16
CA VAL A 148 -44.03 -5.11 9.25
C VAL A 148 -45.24 -5.81 9.85
N SER A 149 -45.21 -6.16 11.15
CA SER A 149 -46.35 -6.77 11.84
C SER A 149 -47.58 -5.87 11.80
N ALA A 150 -47.42 -4.56 11.98
CA ALA A 150 -48.50 -3.59 11.89
C ALA A 150 -49.09 -3.52 10.48
N PHE A 151 -48.25 -3.43 9.44
CA PHE A 151 -48.72 -3.39 8.06
C PHE A 151 -49.43 -4.67 7.64
N VAL A 152 -48.97 -5.85 8.06
CA VAL A 152 -49.66 -7.12 7.81
C VAL A 152 -51.07 -7.09 8.41
N VAL A 153 -51.22 -6.64 9.65
CA VAL A 153 -52.52 -6.60 10.33
C VAL A 153 -53.43 -5.52 9.76
N VAL A 154 -52.91 -4.36 9.40
CA VAL A 154 -53.76 -3.27 8.88
C VAL A 154 -54.22 -3.57 7.45
N TYR A 155 -53.32 -4.03 6.57
CA TYR A 155 -53.63 -4.17 5.14
C TYR A 155 -54.13 -5.56 4.75
N HIS A 156 -53.63 -6.63 5.36
CA HIS A 156 -53.95 -8.00 4.92
C HIS A 156 -54.98 -8.72 5.81
N TYR A 157 -55.28 -8.21 7.01
CA TYR A 157 -56.22 -8.88 7.92
C TYR A 157 -57.63 -9.06 7.35
N GLY A 158 -58.12 -8.08 6.58
CA GLY A 158 -59.42 -8.18 5.92
C GLY A 158 -59.48 -9.39 4.98
N TYR A 159 -58.45 -9.60 4.17
CA TYR A 159 -58.34 -10.73 3.26
C TYR A 159 -58.34 -12.10 3.95
N PHE A 160 -57.67 -12.22 5.11
CA PHE A 160 -57.59 -13.51 5.81
C PHE A 160 -58.85 -13.88 6.62
N ARG A 161 -59.71 -12.92 6.95
CA ARG A 161 -60.88 -13.15 7.81
C ARG A 161 -62.21 -13.18 7.08
N THR A 162 -62.32 -12.53 5.92
CA THR A 162 -63.56 -12.57 5.13
C THR A 162 -63.35 -13.37 3.85
N ASN A 163 -64.38 -14.10 3.42
CA ASN A 163 -64.46 -14.66 2.06
C ASN A 163 -64.79 -13.54 1.03
N CYS A 164 -64.48 -12.28 1.33
CA CYS A 164 -64.75 -11.16 0.45
C CYS A 164 -63.62 -11.06 -0.59
N ASN A 165 -63.95 -11.26 -1.86
CA ASN A 165 -63.01 -11.00 -2.95
C ASN A 165 -62.89 -9.48 -3.17
N PHE A 166 -61.78 -8.90 -2.72
CA PHE A 166 -61.47 -7.49 -2.97
C PHE A 166 -61.17 -7.29 -4.47
N THR A 167 -61.84 -6.32 -5.10
CA THR A 167 -61.57 -5.98 -6.49
C THR A 167 -60.21 -5.27 -6.61
N PHE A 168 -59.51 -5.51 -7.73
CA PHE A 168 -58.17 -4.99 -8.01
C PHE A 168 -58.03 -3.46 -7.86
N ILE A 169 -59.12 -2.71 -8.04
CA ILE A 169 -59.16 -1.24 -7.92
C ILE A 169 -59.05 -0.77 -6.46
N SER A 170 -59.33 -1.64 -5.48
CA SER A 170 -59.37 -1.31 -4.06
C SER A 170 -58.48 -2.18 -3.16
N ALA A 171 -57.76 -3.16 -3.73
CA ALA A 171 -56.85 -4.03 -3.00
C ALA A 171 -55.41 -3.46 -2.99
N ASN A 172 -54.92 -3.06 -1.82
CA ASN A 172 -53.50 -2.79 -1.63
C ASN A 172 -52.73 -4.12 -1.57
N VAL A 173 -52.24 -4.52 -2.75
CA VAL A 173 -51.13 -5.45 -3.04
C VAL A 173 -51.36 -6.92 -2.65
N ILE A 174 -51.79 -7.73 -3.62
CA ILE A 174 -51.79 -9.20 -3.59
C ILE A 174 -50.97 -9.70 -4.81
N PRO A 175 -50.18 -10.79 -4.71
CA PRO A 175 -49.32 -11.27 -5.79
C PRO A 175 -50.10 -11.60 -7.08
N PHE A 176 -49.53 -11.20 -8.22
CA PHE A 176 -50.08 -11.47 -9.56
C PHE A 176 -50.28 -12.97 -9.79
N GLY A 177 -51.54 -13.42 -9.74
CA GLY A 177 -51.92 -14.80 -10.12
C GLY A 177 -52.80 -15.56 -9.13
N THR A 178 -53.23 -14.97 -8.01
CA THR A 178 -53.99 -15.68 -6.97
C THR A 178 -55.50 -15.39 -6.94
N ILE A 179 -56.05 -14.60 -7.87
CA ILE A 179 -57.47 -14.22 -7.86
C ILE A 179 -58.11 -14.51 -9.22
N GLU A 180 -59.11 -15.40 -9.22
CA GLU A 180 -59.94 -15.69 -10.38
C GLU A 180 -60.99 -14.57 -10.56
N PRO A 181 -61.03 -13.85 -11.70
CA PRO A 181 -61.85 -12.65 -11.87
C PRO A 181 -63.38 -12.86 -11.76
N SER A 182 -63.83 -14.11 -11.83
CA SER A 182 -65.24 -14.51 -11.88
C SER A 182 -65.92 -14.62 -10.51
N GLU A 183 -65.17 -14.62 -9.41
CA GLU A 183 -65.72 -14.76 -8.04
C GLU A 183 -65.79 -13.43 -7.25
N THR A 184 -65.85 -12.28 -7.92
CA THR A 184 -65.78 -10.97 -7.23
C THR A 184 -67.12 -10.55 -6.61
N ALA A 185 -67.13 -10.23 -5.31
CA ALA A 185 -68.27 -9.69 -4.56
C ALA A 185 -68.03 -8.20 -4.21
N ASP A 186 -69.11 -7.42 -4.08
CA ASP A 186 -69.07 -5.96 -3.86
C ASP A 186 -68.44 -5.57 -2.49
N PRO A 187 -67.37 -4.75 -2.46
CA PRO A 187 -66.66 -4.34 -1.23
C PRO A 187 -67.54 -3.63 -0.18
N SER A 188 -68.66 -3.01 -0.60
CA SER A 188 -69.56 -2.25 0.26
C SER A 188 -70.21 -3.10 1.37
N SER A 189 -70.39 -4.40 1.12
CA SER A 189 -70.99 -5.35 2.06
C SER A 189 -70.05 -5.77 3.21
N CYS A 190 -68.74 -5.59 3.05
CA CYS A 190 -67.72 -5.99 4.03
C CYS A 190 -67.26 -4.84 4.94
N VAL A 191 -67.69 -3.60 4.65
CA VAL A 191 -67.37 -2.39 5.44
C VAL A 191 -68.14 -2.36 6.77
N ASN A 192 -69.36 -2.92 6.82
CA ASN A 192 -70.21 -2.88 8.02
C ASN A 192 -69.65 -3.70 9.20
N ASP A 193 -68.75 -4.65 8.95
CA ASP A 193 -68.11 -5.47 9.99
C ASP A 193 -66.84 -4.81 10.56
N SER A 194 -66.23 -3.88 9.81
CA SER A 194 -64.96 -3.23 10.18
C SER A 194 -65.04 -2.31 11.41
N GLU A 195 -66.22 -1.78 11.73
CA GLU A 195 -66.44 -0.91 12.89
C GLU A 195 -66.76 -1.67 14.19
N SER A 196 -66.93 -3.00 14.13
CA SER A 196 -67.26 -3.78 15.33
C SER A 196 -66.07 -3.85 16.30
N SER A 197 -66.33 -3.60 17.59
CA SER A 197 -65.29 -3.67 18.65
C SER A 197 -64.55 -5.01 18.68
N ARG A 198 -65.23 -6.11 18.31
CA ARG A 198 -64.62 -7.45 18.22
C ARG A 198 -63.58 -7.52 17.10
N TRP A 199 -63.84 -6.89 15.96
CA TRP A 199 -62.95 -6.85 14.80
C TRP A 199 -61.62 -6.17 15.14
N ARG A 200 -61.68 -5.00 15.80
CA ARG A 200 -60.50 -4.28 16.30
C ARG A 200 -59.73 -5.08 17.36
N MET A 201 -60.43 -5.78 18.26
CA MET A 201 -59.78 -6.60 19.30
C MET A 201 -58.97 -7.75 18.68
N PHE A 202 -59.50 -8.41 17.65
CA PHE A 202 -58.76 -9.47 16.96
C PHE A 202 -57.54 -8.94 16.17
N GLN A 203 -57.62 -7.76 15.57
CA GLN A 203 -56.46 -7.12 14.94
C GLN A 203 -55.34 -6.85 15.95
N ILE A 204 -55.68 -6.30 17.12
CA ILE A 204 -54.70 -6.02 18.18
C ILE A 204 -54.08 -7.32 18.69
N VAL A 205 -54.89 -8.36 18.94
CA VAL A 205 -54.38 -9.67 19.38
C VAL A 205 -53.47 -10.28 18.32
N LEU A 206 -53.86 -10.23 17.04
CA LEU A 206 -53.02 -10.75 15.95
C LEU A 206 -51.70 -9.99 15.82
N PHE A 207 -51.73 -8.66 15.96
CA PHE A 207 -50.52 -7.82 15.99
C PHE A 207 -49.57 -8.26 17.09
N VAL A 208 -50.07 -8.37 18.33
CA VAL A 208 -49.27 -8.79 19.49
C VAL A 208 -48.68 -10.19 19.27
N VAL A 209 -49.47 -11.13 18.74
CA VAL A 209 -48.99 -12.49 18.45
C VAL A 209 -47.90 -12.48 17.37
N LEU A 210 -48.13 -11.81 16.24
CA LEU A 210 -47.14 -11.72 15.15
C LEU A 210 -45.85 -11.06 15.59
N GLU A 211 -45.96 -9.99 16.38
CA GLU A 211 -44.83 -9.28 16.96
C GLU A 211 -44.01 -10.21 17.89
N HIS A 212 -44.64 -10.89 18.84
CA HIS A 212 -43.96 -11.77 19.80
C HIS A 212 -43.34 -12.99 19.12
N VAL A 213 -44.02 -13.58 18.14
CA VAL A 213 -43.47 -14.67 17.33
C VAL A 213 -42.25 -14.20 16.56
N SER A 214 -42.31 -13.04 15.91
CA SER A 214 -41.20 -12.47 15.15
C SER A 214 -40.00 -12.14 16.04
N PHE A 215 -40.23 -11.58 17.24
CA PHE A 215 -39.16 -11.37 18.23
C PHE A 215 -38.56 -12.67 18.75
N CYS A 216 -39.38 -13.72 18.95
CA CYS A 216 -38.90 -15.04 19.32
C CYS A 216 -38.00 -15.63 18.21
N VAL A 217 -38.42 -15.56 16.95
CA VAL A 217 -37.61 -15.98 15.80
C VAL A 217 -36.30 -15.19 15.74
N ARG A 218 -36.35 -13.87 15.89
CA ARG A 218 -35.15 -13.02 15.95
C ARG A 218 -34.21 -13.46 17.07
N TYR A 219 -34.75 -13.72 18.27
CA TYR A 219 -33.96 -14.20 19.40
C TYR A 219 -33.28 -15.53 19.08
N LEU A 220 -34.01 -16.50 18.51
CA LEU A 220 -33.46 -17.79 18.10
C LEU A 220 -32.34 -17.65 17.06
N VAL A 221 -32.53 -16.80 16.04
CA VAL A 221 -31.49 -16.52 15.03
C VAL A 221 -30.25 -15.90 15.68
N MET A 222 -30.42 -15.03 16.67
CA MET A 222 -29.29 -14.43 17.38
C MET A 222 -28.51 -15.41 18.28
N GLN A 223 -29.09 -16.56 18.65
CA GLN A 223 -28.39 -17.63 19.38
C GLN A 223 -27.48 -18.48 18.49
N VAL A 224 -27.64 -18.42 17.17
CA VAL A 224 -26.77 -19.14 16.23
C VAL A 224 -25.33 -18.65 16.41
N GLU A 225 -24.37 -19.59 16.45
CA GLU A 225 -22.94 -19.27 16.56
C GLU A 225 -22.54 -18.27 15.47
N LYS A 226 -22.17 -17.06 15.90
CA LYS A 226 -21.81 -15.95 14.99
C LYS A 226 -20.42 -16.11 14.37
N THR A 227 -19.60 -17.00 14.91
CA THR A 227 -18.23 -17.22 14.43
C THR A 227 -18.16 -18.46 13.54
N PRO A 228 -17.80 -18.33 12.26
CA PRO A 228 -17.63 -19.50 11.40
C PRO A 228 -16.48 -20.38 11.90
N ALA A 229 -16.63 -21.70 11.71
CA ALA A 229 -15.65 -22.68 12.20
C ALA A 229 -14.23 -22.47 11.66
N SER A 230 -14.08 -21.84 10.48
CA SER A 230 -12.79 -21.50 9.86
C SER A 230 -11.96 -20.48 10.66
N ILE A 231 -12.60 -19.65 11.48
CA ILE A 231 -11.96 -18.57 12.26
C ILE A 231 -11.92 -18.90 13.76
N ARG A 232 -12.77 -19.84 14.21
CA ARG A 232 -12.89 -20.27 15.62
C ARG A 232 -11.57 -20.75 16.23
N SER A 233 -10.62 -21.20 15.41
CA SER A 233 -9.31 -21.70 15.83
C SER A 233 -8.15 -20.76 15.46
N SER A 234 -8.32 -19.44 15.60
CA SER A 234 -7.22 -18.48 15.36
C SER A 234 -5.98 -18.79 16.20
N GLY A 235 -6.15 -19.30 17.43
CA GLY A 235 -5.06 -19.78 18.29
C GLY A 235 -4.32 -20.99 17.71
N TYR A 236 -5.03 -22.02 17.24
CA TYR A 236 -4.41 -23.21 16.62
C TYR A 236 -3.75 -22.89 15.28
N GLN A 237 -4.36 -22.03 14.46
CA GLN A 237 -3.77 -21.56 13.21
C GLN A 237 -2.53 -20.70 13.47
N ARG A 238 -2.55 -19.82 14.48
CA ARG A 238 -1.36 -19.08 14.93
C ARG A 238 -0.29 -20.01 15.46
N LEU A 239 -0.63 -21.03 16.24
CA LEU A 239 0.32 -22.02 16.74
C LEU A 239 0.94 -22.81 15.58
N LYS A 240 0.15 -23.20 14.58
CA LYS A 240 0.61 -23.86 13.35
C LYS A 240 1.46 -22.94 12.48
N GLN A 241 1.13 -21.65 12.41
CA GLN A 241 1.96 -20.63 11.76
C GLN A 241 3.28 -20.44 12.50
N ILE A 242 3.28 -20.35 13.84
CA ILE A 242 4.49 -20.28 14.66
C ILE A 242 5.33 -21.54 14.47
N GLN A 243 4.72 -22.72 14.53
CA GLN A 243 5.41 -24.00 14.30
C GLN A 243 6.01 -24.07 12.89
N HIS A 244 5.29 -23.58 11.88
CA HIS A 244 5.80 -23.47 10.51
C HIS A 244 6.95 -22.46 10.41
N LEU A 245 6.83 -21.28 11.02
CA LEU A 245 7.88 -20.26 11.07
C LEU A 245 9.12 -20.71 11.85
N THR A 246 8.93 -21.58 12.85
CA THR A 246 10.03 -22.18 13.64
C THR A 246 10.65 -23.37 12.89
N ALA A 247 9.89 -24.05 12.04
CA ALA A 247 10.38 -25.14 11.18
C ALA A 247 11.10 -24.62 9.93
N THR A 248 10.83 -23.38 9.50
CA THR A 248 11.63 -22.70 8.49
C THR A 248 12.89 -22.12 9.11
N PRO A 249 14.08 -22.32 8.52
CA PRO A 249 15.29 -21.68 9.00
C PRO A 249 15.10 -20.15 9.01
N ALA A 250 15.37 -19.53 10.16
CA ALA A 250 15.13 -18.09 10.39
C ALA A 250 15.93 -17.18 9.45
N ALA A 251 17.00 -17.70 8.86
CA ALA A 251 17.77 -17.05 7.82
C ALA A 251 18.32 -18.11 6.84
N PRO A 252 18.49 -17.78 5.55
CA PRO A 252 19.24 -18.62 4.63
C PRO A 252 20.66 -18.84 5.15
N PRO A 253 21.26 -20.03 4.93
CA PRO A 253 22.57 -20.39 5.47
C PRO A 253 23.69 -19.39 5.08
N SER A 254 23.57 -18.73 3.93
CA SER A 254 24.52 -17.70 3.47
C SER A 254 24.53 -16.45 4.36
N GLN A 255 23.39 -16.03 4.89
CA GLN A 255 23.32 -14.89 5.82
C GLN A 255 23.93 -15.24 7.18
N LEU A 256 23.73 -16.46 7.66
CA LEU A 256 24.33 -16.93 8.92
C LEU A 256 25.86 -17.02 8.79
N GLU A 257 26.37 -17.51 7.66
CA GLU A 257 27.80 -17.56 7.36
C GLU A 257 28.42 -16.15 7.30
N TYR A 258 27.72 -15.18 6.69
CA TYR A 258 28.18 -13.78 6.66
C TYR A 258 28.30 -13.19 8.06
N VAL A 259 27.28 -13.36 8.91
CA VAL A 259 27.30 -12.86 10.29
C VAL A 259 28.42 -13.52 11.10
N GLN A 260 28.67 -14.83 10.90
CA GLN A 260 29.78 -15.53 11.53
C GLN A 260 31.14 -14.99 11.10
N ARG A 261 31.35 -14.77 9.79
CA ARG A 261 32.61 -14.19 9.27
C ARG A 261 32.81 -12.75 9.76
N LEU A 262 31.76 -11.94 9.77
CA LEU A 262 31.81 -10.57 10.27
C LEU A 262 32.10 -10.55 11.78
N ARG A 263 31.59 -11.53 12.54
CA ARG A 263 31.90 -11.68 13.97
C ARG A 263 33.38 -11.96 14.22
N VAL A 264 33.96 -12.90 13.48
CA VAL A 264 35.41 -13.18 13.58
C VAL A 264 36.24 -11.94 13.23
N LEU A 265 35.81 -11.16 12.23
CA LEU A 265 36.47 -9.91 11.88
C LEU A 265 36.31 -8.85 12.98
N PHE A 266 35.12 -8.72 13.55
CA PHE A 266 34.81 -7.80 14.64
C PHE A 266 35.66 -8.08 15.88
N GLU A 267 35.67 -9.33 16.34
CA GLU A 267 36.43 -9.76 17.52
C GLU A 267 37.95 -9.64 17.33
N LYS A 268 38.45 -9.61 16.08
CA LYS A 268 39.86 -9.37 15.78
C LYS A 268 40.29 -7.92 16.00
N TYR A 269 39.38 -6.97 15.77
CA TYR A 269 39.65 -5.53 15.85
C TYR A 269 39.09 -4.86 17.10
N ASP A 270 38.26 -5.56 17.87
CA ASP A 270 37.85 -5.23 19.23
C ASP A 270 39.03 -5.56 20.19
N ILE A 271 39.87 -4.56 20.48
CA ILE A 271 41.11 -4.76 21.25
C ILE A 271 40.81 -4.86 22.74
N ASP A 272 39.79 -4.15 23.23
CA ASP A 272 39.40 -4.12 24.64
C ASP A 272 38.43 -5.24 25.03
N GLY A 273 37.85 -5.94 24.04
CA GLY A 273 36.98 -7.10 24.23
C GLY A 273 35.63 -6.74 24.84
N ASP A 274 35.21 -5.48 24.69
CA ASP A 274 34.01 -4.95 25.33
C ASP A 274 32.74 -5.13 24.47
N GLY A 275 32.88 -5.72 23.27
CA GLY A 275 31.81 -5.98 22.33
C GLY A 275 31.40 -4.75 21.50
N HIS A 276 32.20 -3.69 21.52
CA HIS A 276 31.98 -2.46 20.78
C HIS A 276 33.27 -2.01 20.08
N LEU A 277 33.13 -1.19 19.03
CA LEU A 277 34.28 -0.60 18.33
C LEU A 277 34.35 0.90 18.60
N ALA A 278 35.53 1.36 19.00
CA ALA A 278 35.92 2.76 18.98
C ALA A 278 36.27 3.22 17.55
N GLU A 279 36.40 4.53 17.34
CA GLU A 279 36.64 5.14 16.04
C GLU A 279 37.88 4.59 15.31
N SER A 280 38.98 4.40 16.04
CA SER A 280 40.24 3.85 15.50
C SER A 280 40.12 2.37 15.12
N GLU A 281 39.31 1.59 15.84
CA GLU A 281 39.11 0.16 15.63
C GLU A 281 38.15 -0.07 14.46
N LEU A 282 37.09 0.72 14.40
CA LEU A 282 36.12 0.71 13.31
C LEU A 282 36.79 1.01 11.97
N THR A 283 37.69 2.00 11.94
CA THR A 283 38.42 2.38 10.71
C THR A 283 39.31 1.23 10.23
N GLN A 284 39.97 0.51 11.15
CA GLN A 284 40.81 -0.64 10.82
C GLN A 284 39.98 -1.83 10.33
N LEU A 285 38.84 -2.09 10.96
CA LEU A 285 37.91 -3.14 10.53
C LEU A 285 37.36 -2.86 9.13
N LEU A 286 36.92 -1.62 8.86
CA LEU A 286 36.38 -1.24 7.56
C LEU A 286 37.44 -1.27 6.46
N ALA A 287 38.68 -0.85 6.76
CA ALA A 287 39.80 -0.96 5.84
C ALA A 287 40.10 -2.42 5.48
N ALA A 288 40.10 -3.31 6.49
CA ALA A 288 40.29 -4.74 6.29
C ALA A 288 39.15 -5.38 5.49
N TRP A 289 37.90 -4.95 5.75
CA TRP A 289 36.72 -5.42 5.02
C TRP A 289 36.72 -4.97 3.55
N LEU A 290 37.14 -3.72 3.28
CA LEU A 290 37.26 -3.14 1.94
C LEU A 290 38.52 -3.58 1.17
N CYS A 291 39.44 -4.30 1.81
CA CYS A 291 40.77 -4.58 1.27
C CYS A 291 41.53 -3.31 0.82
N LYS A 292 41.37 -2.21 1.58
CA LYS A 292 42.04 -0.92 1.36
C LYS A 292 43.05 -0.64 2.46
N HIS A 293 44.01 0.25 2.19
CA HIS A 293 44.91 0.70 3.24
C HIS A 293 44.18 1.65 4.20
N PRO A 294 44.39 1.56 5.54
CA PRO A 294 43.68 2.40 6.51
C PRO A 294 43.80 3.91 6.27
N SER A 295 44.87 4.35 5.59
CA SER A 295 45.10 5.75 5.21
C SER A 295 44.04 6.33 4.27
N GLU A 296 43.35 5.51 3.48
CA GLU A 296 42.32 5.99 2.55
C GLU A 296 41.01 6.35 3.26
N LEU A 297 40.74 5.72 4.40
CA LEU A 297 39.51 5.93 5.19
C LEU A 297 39.72 6.94 6.33
N LEU A 298 40.97 7.23 6.70
CA LEU A 298 41.34 8.20 7.73
C LEU A 298 40.67 9.59 7.56
N PRO A 299 40.59 10.19 6.36
CA PRO A 299 39.93 11.50 6.17
C PRO A 299 38.43 11.49 6.49
N TYR A 300 37.76 10.35 6.34
CA TYR A 300 36.31 10.20 6.53
C TYR A 300 35.95 9.43 7.81
N SER A 301 36.95 8.96 8.56
CA SER A 301 36.80 8.11 9.75
C SER A 301 35.82 8.67 10.79
N GLY A 302 35.95 9.95 11.15
CA GLY A 302 35.02 10.58 12.11
C GLY A 302 33.59 10.75 11.59
N LEU A 303 33.41 10.91 10.29
CA LEU A 303 32.06 10.99 9.69
C LEU A 303 31.42 9.59 9.62
N ILE A 304 32.20 8.58 9.24
CA ILE A 304 31.80 7.18 9.23
C ILE A 304 31.42 6.73 10.65
N PHE A 305 32.25 7.06 11.65
CA PHE A 305 32.00 6.72 13.04
C PHE A 305 30.71 7.37 13.55
N ARG A 306 30.53 8.67 13.32
CA ARG A 306 29.30 9.39 13.70
C ARG A 306 28.06 8.87 12.98
N TYR A 307 28.23 8.32 11.77
CA TYR A 307 27.14 7.71 11.02
C TYR A 307 26.74 6.34 11.60
N MET A 308 27.72 5.53 11.97
CA MET A 308 27.49 4.20 12.55
C MET A 308 27.10 4.27 14.03
N ASP A 309 27.54 5.27 14.79
CA ASP A 309 27.11 5.54 16.17
C ASP A 309 25.78 6.32 16.22
N LYS A 310 24.70 5.67 15.79
CA LYS A 310 23.34 6.25 15.80
C LYS A 310 22.87 6.64 17.21
N ASN A 311 23.38 5.95 18.23
CA ASN A 311 22.95 6.12 19.62
C ASN A 311 23.79 7.17 20.37
N LYS A 312 24.84 7.70 19.75
CA LYS A 312 25.79 8.68 20.34
C LYS A 312 26.45 8.16 21.62
N LEU A 313 26.69 6.86 21.70
CA LEU A 313 27.32 6.23 22.85
C LEU A 313 28.85 6.37 22.81
N GLY A 314 29.40 6.87 21.70
CA GLY A 314 30.84 6.95 21.49
C GLY A 314 31.48 5.60 21.23
N LYS A 315 30.67 4.56 20.93
CA LYS A 315 31.10 3.21 20.54
C LYS A 315 30.04 2.54 19.64
N VAL A 316 30.47 1.68 18.71
CA VAL A 316 29.58 0.98 17.77
C VAL A 316 29.44 -0.50 18.17
N PRO A 317 28.25 -0.99 18.57
CA PRO A 317 28.06 -2.40 18.91
C PRO A 317 28.01 -3.28 17.66
N PHE A 318 28.32 -4.57 17.83
CA PHE A 318 28.29 -5.57 16.76
C PHE A 318 26.97 -5.59 15.97
N SER A 319 25.83 -5.47 16.67
CA SER A 319 24.50 -5.46 16.04
C SER A 319 24.33 -4.31 15.05
N THR A 320 24.79 -3.11 15.41
CA THR A 320 24.74 -1.94 14.53
C THR A 320 25.72 -2.10 13.36
N CYS A 321 26.90 -2.67 13.61
CA CYS A 321 27.85 -3.00 12.54
C CYS A 321 27.22 -3.96 11.52
N CYS A 322 26.61 -5.08 11.96
CA CYS A 322 25.91 -6.01 11.09
C CYS A 322 24.83 -5.35 10.23
N LEU A 323 23.96 -4.54 10.86
CA LEU A 323 22.87 -3.87 10.15
C LEU A 323 23.37 -2.89 9.09
N MET A 324 24.38 -2.08 9.43
CA MET A 324 24.93 -1.10 8.49
C MET A 324 25.67 -1.78 7.34
N MET A 325 26.42 -2.84 7.63
CA MET A 325 27.16 -3.58 6.60
C MET A 325 26.24 -4.41 5.69
N GLN A 326 25.11 -4.92 6.21
CA GLN A 326 24.09 -5.57 5.39
C GLN A 326 23.44 -4.60 4.38
N HIS A 327 23.26 -3.34 4.79
CA HIS A 327 22.59 -2.33 3.96
C HIS A 327 23.56 -1.43 3.20
N VAL A 328 24.87 -1.70 3.25
CA VAL A 328 25.90 -0.82 2.70
C VAL A 328 25.62 -0.47 1.25
N ASN A 329 25.31 -1.46 0.39
CA ASN A 329 25.04 -1.27 -1.05
C ASN A 329 23.78 -0.45 -1.36
N HIS A 330 22.82 -0.44 -0.43
CA HIS A 330 21.58 0.32 -0.58
C HIS A 330 21.71 1.75 -0.06
N ASP A 331 22.64 1.98 0.87
CA ASP A 331 22.90 3.28 1.46
C ASP A 331 23.90 4.08 0.61
N ARG A 332 23.39 5.05 -0.15
CA ARG A 332 24.19 5.91 -1.03
C ARG A 332 25.26 6.68 -0.26
N PHE A 333 24.92 7.21 0.90
CA PHE A 333 25.83 8.07 1.67
C PHE A 333 26.95 7.22 2.26
N PHE A 334 26.58 6.12 2.91
CA PHE A 334 27.56 5.22 3.52
C PHE A 334 28.44 4.53 2.47
N SER A 335 27.86 4.05 1.36
CA SER A 335 28.65 3.52 0.24
C SER A 335 29.59 4.56 -0.38
N CYS A 336 29.19 5.83 -0.48
CA CYS A 336 30.06 6.88 -0.97
C CYS A 336 31.26 7.10 -0.05
N LEU A 337 31.05 7.08 1.27
CA LEU A 337 32.13 7.24 2.25
C LEU A 337 33.14 6.08 2.23
N LEU A 338 32.67 4.88 1.92
CA LEU A 338 33.50 3.69 1.78
C LEU A 338 34.14 3.58 0.38
N GLY A 339 33.73 4.44 -0.56
CA GLY A 339 34.18 4.42 -1.94
C GLY A 339 33.68 3.20 -2.73
N LEU A 340 32.47 2.73 -2.41
CA LEU A 340 31.75 1.67 -3.11
C LEU A 340 30.79 2.22 -4.17
N TYR A 341 30.31 3.45 -3.99
CA TYR A 341 29.35 4.12 -4.87
C TYR A 341 30.01 5.25 -5.64
N ASP A 342 29.85 5.25 -6.97
CA ASP A 342 30.30 6.32 -7.87
C ASP A 342 29.12 7.21 -8.29
N PRO A 343 29.03 8.48 -7.84
CA PRO A 343 27.93 9.38 -8.22
C PRO A 343 27.75 9.61 -9.72
N LEU A 344 28.78 9.35 -10.53
CA LEU A 344 28.79 9.62 -11.97
C LEU A 344 28.53 8.36 -12.81
N ASN A 345 28.62 7.16 -12.22
CA ASN A 345 28.50 5.89 -12.95
C ASN A 345 27.32 5.03 -12.45
N GLY A 346 26.12 5.31 -12.97
CA GLY A 346 24.89 4.61 -12.58
C GLY A 346 24.89 3.11 -12.91
N ALA A 347 25.48 2.71 -14.04
CA ALA A 347 25.52 1.32 -14.47
C ALA A 347 26.35 0.45 -13.51
N TYR A 348 27.52 0.95 -13.07
CA TYR A 348 28.35 0.29 -12.07
C TYR A 348 27.63 0.13 -10.72
N ASN A 349 26.93 1.17 -10.27
CA ASN A 349 26.18 1.12 -9.01
C ASN A 349 25.00 0.14 -9.06
N ASP A 350 24.34 0.01 -10.22
CA ASP A 350 23.23 -0.93 -10.39
C ASP A 350 23.69 -2.39 -10.43
N GLU A 351 24.91 -2.64 -10.93
CA GLU A 351 25.54 -3.95 -10.84
C GLU A 351 25.85 -4.33 -9.39
N ILE A 352 26.41 -3.40 -8.59
CA ILE A 352 26.68 -3.58 -7.16
C ILE A 352 25.39 -3.78 -6.34
N ARG A 353 24.28 -3.17 -6.74
CA ARG A 353 22.98 -3.35 -6.06
C ARG A 353 22.33 -4.70 -6.37
N ARG A 354 22.68 -5.32 -7.50
CA ARG A 354 22.12 -6.62 -7.93
C ARG A 354 22.87 -7.81 -7.36
N THR A 355 24.09 -7.63 -6.86
CA THR A 355 24.81 -8.66 -6.11
C THR A 355 24.17 -8.80 -4.73
N CYS A 356 23.14 -9.65 -4.67
CA CYS A 356 22.35 -9.89 -3.45
C CYS A 356 23.11 -10.69 -2.38
N ASP A 357 24.31 -11.20 -2.67
CA ASP A 357 25.12 -11.95 -1.73
C ASP A 357 26.30 -11.11 -1.18
N PRO A 358 26.32 -10.82 0.14
CA PRO A 358 27.43 -10.14 0.81
C PRO A 358 28.79 -10.86 0.65
N ILE A 359 28.76 -12.18 0.39
CA ILE A 359 29.93 -13.03 0.14
C ILE A 359 30.52 -12.76 -1.25
N GLU A 360 29.67 -12.47 -2.23
CA GLU A 360 30.09 -12.17 -3.60
C GLU A 360 30.69 -10.77 -3.70
N LEU A 361 30.18 -9.79 -2.94
CA LEU A 361 30.79 -8.47 -2.85
C LEU A 361 32.21 -8.51 -2.26
N HIS A 362 32.45 -9.31 -1.20
CA HIS A 362 33.80 -9.50 -0.67
C HIS A 362 34.73 -10.15 -1.70
N ARG A 363 34.23 -11.13 -2.47
CA ARG A 363 34.98 -11.78 -3.56
C ARG A 363 35.32 -10.78 -4.67
N VAL A 364 34.35 -10.01 -5.15
CA VAL A 364 34.51 -8.97 -6.18
C VAL A 364 35.50 -7.90 -5.71
N LEU A 365 35.41 -7.43 -4.45
CA LEU A 365 36.34 -6.45 -3.91
C LEU A 365 37.76 -7.02 -3.75
N SER A 366 37.90 -8.31 -3.38
CA SER A 366 39.21 -8.98 -3.34
C SER A 366 39.84 -9.14 -4.73
N GLU A 367 39.03 -9.43 -5.75
CA GLU A 367 39.48 -9.56 -7.14
C GLU A 367 39.86 -8.18 -7.71
N VAL A 368 39.04 -7.14 -7.49
CA VAL A 368 39.32 -5.76 -7.91
C VAL A 368 40.56 -5.20 -7.20
N SER A 369 40.74 -5.45 -5.91
CA SER A 369 41.94 -5.08 -5.16
C SER A 369 43.18 -5.78 -5.71
N SER A 370 43.07 -7.07 -6.06
CA SER A 370 44.17 -7.81 -6.69
C SER A 370 44.56 -7.23 -8.06
N GLU A 371 43.58 -6.80 -8.86
CA GLU A 371 43.80 -6.25 -10.20
C GLU A 371 44.37 -4.82 -10.14
N VAL A 372 43.94 -4.00 -9.17
CA VAL A 372 44.51 -2.68 -8.89
C VAL A 372 45.93 -2.79 -8.34
N GLN A 373 46.20 -3.77 -7.46
CA GLN A 373 47.55 -4.07 -6.98
C GLN A 373 48.44 -4.59 -8.12
N ARG A 374 47.88 -5.34 -9.07
CA ARG A 374 48.59 -5.80 -10.27
C ARG A 374 48.92 -4.64 -11.21
N ARG A 375 47.98 -3.73 -11.44
CA ARG A 375 48.18 -2.51 -12.26
C ARG A 375 49.19 -1.55 -11.65
N SER A 376 49.17 -1.36 -10.32
CA SER A 376 50.15 -0.52 -9.61
C SER A 376 51.55 -1.15 -9.53
N ASN A 377 51.63 -2.49 -9.42
CA ASN A 377 52.90 -3.19 -9.52
C ASN A 377 53.46 -3.16 -10.95
N ILE A 378 52.61 -3.27 -11.98
CA ILE A 378 53.02 -3.14 -13.38
C ILE A 378 53.55 -1.73 -13.68
N SER A 379 52.91 -0.68 -13.16
CA SER A 379 53.40 0.70 -13.34
C SER A 379 54.73 0.95 -12.60
N ARG A 380 54.92 0.34 -11.42
CA ARG A 380 56.20 0.42 -10.69
C ARG A 380 57.31 -0.40 -11.36
N THR A 381 56.99 -1.52 -12.00
CA THR A 381 57.98 -2.30 -12.76
C THR A 381 58.38 -1.63 -14.06
N SER A 382 57.48 -0.89 -14.74
CA SER A 382 57.86 -0.13 -15.93
C SER A 382 58.79 1.04 -15.60
N GLU A 383 58.60 1.69 -14.44
CA GLU A 383 59.50 2.74 -13.96
C GLU A 383 60.87 2.20 -13.50
N ALA A 384 60.92 0.96 -12.97
CA ALA A 384 62.18 0.35 -12.53
C ALA A 384 63.05 -0.19 -13.68
N THR A 385 62.45 -0.54 -14.83
CA THR A 385 63.20 -1.00 -16.01
C THR A 385 63.80 0.12 -16.87
N ASP A 386 63.44 1.38 -16.62
CA ASP A 386 63.89 2.52 -17.44
C ASP A 386 65.12 3.26 -16.87
N VAL A 387 65.71 2.79 -15.77
CA VAL A 387 66.88 3.42 -15.11
C VAL A 387 68.22 2.88 -15.61
N SER A 388 68.26 1.92 -16.55
CA SER A 388 69.50 1.26 -16.98
C SER A 388 69.96 1.54 -18.42
N ARG A 389 69.59 2.66 -19.05
CA ARG A 389 70.25 3.09 -20.30
C ARG A 389 70.85 4.48 -20.20
N LEU A 390 72.18 4.48 -20.26
CA LEU A 390 73.03 5.65 -20.47
C LEU A 390 72.53 6.50 -21.64
N ARG A 391 72.54 7.82 -21.40
CA ARG A 391 72.80 8.94 -22.32
C ARG A 391 72.87 8.58 -23.81
N ASP A 392 72.03 9.23 -24.60
CA ASP A 392 72.57 10.13 -25.62
C ASP A 392 71.65 11.33 -25.89
N SER A 393 72.33 12.44 -26.11
CA SER A 393 71.93 13.83 -26.23
C SER A 393 71.17 14.15 -27.52
N THR A 394 70.14 15.01 -27.43
CA THR A 394 69.88 16.21 -28.30
C THR A 394 68.54 16.82 -27.87
N PHE A 395 68.50 18.03 -27.26
CA PHE A 395 68.18 19.33 -27.92
C PHE A 395 66.97 19.21 -28.87
N PHE A 396 65.80 19.84 -28.65
CA PHE A 396 65.57 21.30 -28.65
C PHE A 396 64.30 21.75 -27.88
N TYR A 397 64.38 23.02 -27.47
CA TYR A 397 63.43 24.01 -26.93
C TYR A 397 61.95 23.93 -27.44
N VAL A 398 60.91 24.09 -26.59
CA VAL A 398 60.22 25.36 -26.15
C VAL A 398 59.41 25.97 -27.32
N ASP A 399 58.14 26.41 -27.23
CA ASP A 399 57.37 27.09 -26.18
C ASP A 399 55.85 26.98 -26.46
N ASN A 400 55.08 27.32 -25.41
CA ASN A 400 53.64 27.59 -25.28
C ASN A 400 52.65 26.41 -25.24
#